data_AF-A0A9E4CF87-F1
#
_entry.id   AF-A0A9E4CF87-F1
#
_cell.length_a   1.000
_cell.length_b   1.000
_cell.length_c   1.000
_cell.angle_alpha   90.00
_cell.angle_beta   90.00
_cell.angle_gamma   90.00
#
_symmetry.space_group_name_H-M   'P 1'
#
loop_
_entity.id
_entity.type
_entity.pdbx_description
1 polymer ?
#
loop_
_entity_poly.entity_id
_entity_poly.type
_entity_poly.pdbx_seq_one_letter_code
_entity_poly.pdbx_strand_id
1 'polypeptide(L)'
;MNGWIGISEFVACLLGVSIGVGVVWLRWVYAAPNRTHLTATHNAQVQQLTAALQEQQQQHEEQTAELTILRQTVTEQDAQLTEQQALLADAAHQQTVLRKTHTTTVAKQEQQLAEQQQIVAASQQELAALRAQLLEIRDVHEDELARIRRELKQQTAQLAKSDEQVHLLEATNTALVTDNARLSEVANEQTDRASTFETNYTNLRNEHEQLKRHHDELREVSNAKTKALAALEEEHKQEVDVRKQVTQTIDLLYQLLHKIHTPSPPVSAAAIPAASPSDGVAPTVAKGKLLPAPVMQQTIQPATQQKIAEFLDQCDFEFTEFPTLQSLHPALEQLAKDLGASYPMLKPFHRAVKRSLNFGNTFTLHLTGRPPESIDRIQTFGQSAHELGLLEFFSFSPQRVSAKSRNTPEAQSFFSGLWMERYILHQVQLVVNGLRMEINQPLDFGYFPNAKGILPAGDLREIDLLFHVNGHFYWVEVKSGGYRQYIRKYSEISSLMKLDQMHAILVVAEMSKRHALFRETHPINIYAMHEFPNRLRATLRTELQSCV
;
A
#
# COMPACT_ATOMS: atom_id res chain seq x y z
N MET A 1 27.57 -67.41 65.53
CA MET A 1 27.02 -68.59 66.23
C MET A 1 27.40 -69.83 65.45
N ASN A 2 27.65 -70.95 66.12
CA ASN A 2 27.57 -72.36 65.67
C ASN A 2 27.86 -72.62 64.17
N GLY A 3 28.98 -73.20 63.71
CA GLY A 3 30.03 -73.95 64.42
C GLY A 3 29.73 -75.46 64.43
N TRP A 4 30.58 -76.26 63.78
CA TRP A 4 30.71 -77.72 63.89
C TRP A 4 32.16 -78.09 63.52
N ILE A 5 32.78 -79.03 64.23
CA ILE A 5 34.14 -79.56 63.98
C ILE A 5 33.99 -81.07 63.79
N GLY A 6 34.56 -81.65 62.72
CA GLY A 6 34.23 -83.03 62.34
C GLY A 6 35.21 -83.73 61.39
N ILE A 7 36.32 -84.22 61.94
CA ILE A 7 36.95 -85.53 61.64
C ILE A 7 37.21 -85.85 60.13
N SER A 8 38.47 -85.75 59.70
CA SER A 8 38.97 -86.46 58.50
C SER A 8 40.40 -86.98 58.65
N GLU A 9 41.29 -86.29 59.37
CA GLU A 9 42.72 -86.66 59.46
C GLU A 9 43.04 -87.88 60.36
N PHE A 10 42.07 -88.46 61.06
CA PHE A 10 42.33 -89.50 62.07
C PHE A 10 42.44 -90.95 61.52
N VAL A 11 42.32 -91.15 60.19
CA VAL A 11 42.32 -92.49 59.56
C VAL A 11 43.70 -92.86 58.97
N ALA A 12 44.57 -91.88 58.69
CA ALA A 12 45.85 -92.10 58.03
C ALA A 12 46.93 -92.85 58.87
N CYS A 13 46.65 -93.14 60.15
CA CYS A 13 47.65 -93.60 61.12
C CYS A 13 47.54 -95.07 61.56
N LEU A 14 46.61 -95.86 60.98
CA LEU A 14 46.31 -97.24 61.45
C LEU A 14 46.41 -98.37 60.40
N LEU A 15 46.90 -98.09 59.19
CA LEU A 15 47.16 -99.11 58.15
C LEU A 15 48.63 -99.16 57.69
N GLY A 16 49.54 -98.50 58.40
CA GLY A 16 50.99 -98.50 58.11
C GLY A 16 51.80 -99.61 58.81
N VAL A 17 51.16 -100.53 59.55
CA VAL A 17 51.82 -101.56 60.35
C VAL A 17 51.13 -102.91 60.15
N SER A 18 51.92 -103.99 60.04
CA SER A 18 51.54 -105.44 60.03
C SER A 18 51.69 -106.25 58.72
N ILE A 19 52.47 -105.79 57.72
CA ILE A 19 52.93 -106.66 56.60
C ILE A 19 54.48 -106.74 56.55
N GLY A 20 55.12 -106.91 57.71
CA GLY A 20 56.59 -106.87 57.85
C GLY A 20 57.25 -107.99 58.65
N VAL A 21 56.48 -108.99 59.15
CA VAL A 21 56.98 -109.97 60.15
C VAL A 21 56.75 -111.44 59.72
N GLY A 22 56.00 -111.71 58.65
CA GLY A 22 55.46 -113.05 58.36
C GLY A 22 56.35 -114.03 57.56
N VAL A 23 57.53 -113.65 57.06
CA VAL A 23 58.20 -114.37 55.95
C VAL A 23 59.52 -115.08 56.34
N VAL A 24 60.03 -114.89 57.57
CA VAL A 24 61.37 -115.40 57.96
C VAL A 24 61.34 -116.72 58.74
N TRP A 25 60.17 -117.17 59.23
CA TRP A 25 60.06 -118.28 60.19
C TRP A 25 59.76 -119.67 59.60
N LEU A 26 60.04 -119.89 58.32
CA LEU A 26 59.70 -121.12 57.59
C LEU A 26 60.85 -121.67 56.72
N ARG A 27 62.07 -121.74 57.28
CA ARG A 27 63.26 -122.29 56.58
C ARG A 27 64.12 -123.28 57.38
N TRP A 28 63.68 -123.69 58.57
CA TRP A 28 64.25 -124.82 59.32
C TRP A 28 63.11 -125.74 59.79
N VAL A 29 63.44 -127.00 60.11
CA VAL A 29 62.49 -128.11 60.38
C VAL A 29 61.70 -128.57 59.14
N TYR A 30 62.35 -129.34 58.26
CA TYR A 30 62.06 -130.77 58.12
C TYR A 30 63.11 -131.47 57.25
N ALA A 31 63.70 -132.56 57.76
CA ALA A 31 64.68 -133.37 57.04
C ALA A 31 64.53 -134.86 57.41
N ALA A 32 63.78 -135.62 56.60
CA ALA A 32 63.74 -137.08 56.59
C ALA A 32 63.06 -137.58 55.29
N PRO A 33 63.42 -138.76 54.74
CA PRO A 33 62.87 -139.27 53.48
C PRO A 33 61.59 -140.12 53.64
N ASN A 34 61.03 -140.54 52.50
CA ASN A 34 59.94 -141.52 52.29
C ASN A 34 58.50 -141.10 52.67
N ARG A 35 57.74 -140.60 51.68
CA ARG A 35 56.31 -140.94 51.41
C ARG A 35 55.81 -140.32 50.09
N THR A 36 55.90 -141.07 48.99
CA THR A 36 55.61 -140.62 47.60
C THR A 36 54.12 -140.59 47.20
N HIS A 37 53.18 -140.68 48.14
CA HIS A 37 51.74 -140.87 47.85
C HIS A 37 50.76 -139.88 48.51
N LEU A 38 51.24 -138.71 48.98
CA LEU A 38 50.39 -137.66 49.57
C LEU A 38 50.56 -136.26 48.96
N THR A 39 51.42 -136.10 47.96
CA THR A 39 51.75 -134.79 47.35
C THR A 39 50.76 -134.33 46.27
N ALA A 40 50.12 -135.25 45.54
CA ALA A 40 49.21 -134.90 44.45
C ALA A 40 47.94 -134.18 44.93
N THR A 41 47.26 -134.75 45.93
CA THR A 41 45.97 -134.23 46.43
C THR A 41 46.12 -132.85 47.09
N HIS A 42 47.21 -132.64 47.83
CA HIS A 42 47.47 -131.36 48.50
C HIS A 42 47.80 -130.25 47.50
N ASN A 43 48.61 -130.55 46.47
CA ASN A 43 48.89 -129.60 45.39
C ASN A 43 47.63 -129.26 44.59
N ALA A 44 46.74 -130.23 44.33
CA ALA A 44 45.47 -129.97 43.66
C ALA A 44 44.56 -129.03 44.47
N GLN A 45 44.46 -129.21 45.79
CA GLN A 45 43.70 -128.29 46.66
C GLN A 45 44.32 -126.88 46.71
N VAL A 46 45.65 -126.76 46.77
CA VAL A 46 46.34 -125.46 46.73
C VAL A 46 46.11 -124.76 45.38
N GLN A 47 46.12 -125.50 44.27
CA GLN A 47 45.82 -124.96 42.95
C GLN A 47 44.36 -124.49 42.83
N GLN A 48 43.38 -125.26 43.34
CA GLN A 48 41.99 -124.83 43.40
C GLN A 48 41.78 -123.58 44.26
N LEU A 49 42.41 -123.50 45.44
CA LEU A 49 42.36 -122.32 46.30
C LEU A 49 43.01 -121.10 45.66
N THR A 50 44.12 -121.28 44.94
CA THR A 50 44.79 -120.18 44.22
C THR A 50 43.94 -119.68 43.06
N ALA A 51 43.35 -120.59 42.27
CA ALA A 51 42.44 -120.22 41.18
C ALA A 51 41.20 -119.48 41.68
N ALA A 52 40.54 -119.97 42.74
CA ALA A 52 39.39 -119.31 43.35
C ALA A 52 39.73 -117.93 43.95
N LEU A 53 40.95 -117.77 44.51
CA LEU A 53 41.42 -116.47 45.00
C LEU A 53 41.69 -115.49 43.86
N GLN A 54 42.27 -115.95 42.74
CA GLN A 54 42.45 -115.12 41.55
C GLN A 54 41.12 -114.72 40.91
N GLU A 55 40.15 -115.64 40.84
CA GLU A 55 38.79 -115.37 40.34
C GLU A 55 38.06 -114.35 41.21
N GLN A 56 38.14 -114.48 42.54
CA GLN A 56 37.56 -113.48 43.45
C GLN A 56 38.28 -112.13 43.37
N GLN A 57 39.60 -112.11 43.22
CA GLN A 57 40.35 -110.86 43.03
C GLN A 57 39.97 -110.18 41.72
N GLN A 58 39.82 -110.93 40.62
CA GLN A 58 39.38 -110.40 39.33
C GLN A 58 37.96 -109.82 39.41
N GLN A 59 37.03 -110.50 40.10
CA GLN A 59 35.68 -109.96 40.35
C GLN A 59 35.70 -108.68 41.19
N HIS A 60 36.62 -108.56 42.17
CA HIS A 60 36.78 -107.34 42.96
C HIS A 60 37.40 -106.19 42.15
N GLU A 61 38.36 -106.48 41.27
CA GLU A 61 38.94 -105.51 40.33
C GLU A 61 37.89 -105.01 39.33
N GLU A 62 37.03 -105.90 38.82
CA GLU A 62 35.90 -105.54 37.95
C GLU A 62 34.86 -104.67 38.68
N GLN A 63 34.42 -105.05 39.88
CA GLN A 63 33.50 -104.26 40.70
C GLN A 63 34.06 -102.89 41.10
N THR A 64 35.38 -102.78 41.36
CA THR A 64 36.02 -101.49 41.65
C THR A 64 36.18 -100.61 40.41
N ALA A 65 36.34 -101.20 39.22
CA ALA A 65 36.26 -100.47 37.96
C ALA A 65 34.85 -99.94 37.69
N GLU A 66 33.80 -100.77 37.83
CA GLU A 66 32.40 -100.33 37.70
C GLU A 66 32.05 -99.20 38.67
N LEU A 67 32.40 -99.34 39.96
CA LEU A 67 32.20 -98.30 40.98
C LEU A 67 32.95 -97.00 40.67
N THR A 68 34.10 -97.08 39.99
CA THR A 68 34.86 -95.90 39.56
C THR A 68 34.15 -95.17 38.42
N ILE A 69 33.67 -95.90 37.41
CA ILE A 69 32.89 -95.36 36.29
C ILE A 69 31.58 -94.74 36.79
N LEU A 70 30.89 -95.42 37.72
CA LEU A 70 29.64 -94.91 38.31
C LEU A 70 29.88 -93.61 39.08
N ARG A 71 30.95 -93.52 39.88
CA ARG A 71 31.33 -92.30 40.60
C ARG A 71 31.65 -91.15 39.65
N GLN A 72 32.41 -91.41 38.58
CA GLN A 72 32.72 -90.38 37.59
C GLN A 72 31.43 -89.86 36.93
N THR A 73 30.54 -90.77 36.52
CA THR A 73 29.23 -90.42 35.91
C THR A 73 28.38 -89.56 36.84
N VAL A 74 28.34 -89.87 38.14
CA VAL A 74 27.63 -89.06 39.14
C VAL A 74 28.26 -87.67 39.28
N THR A 75 29.59 -87.55 39.36
CA THR A 75 30.23 -86.22 39.42
C THR A 75 30.05 -85.39 38.15
N GLU A 76 29.96 -86.01 36.97
CA GLU A 76 29.63 -85.32 35.72
C GLU A 76 28.17 -84.85 35.70
N GLN A 77 27.24 -85.63 36.25
CA GLN A 77 25.83 -85.23 36.41
C GLN A 77 25.64 -84.12 37.45
N ASP A 78 26.33 -84.18 38.59
CA ASP A 78 26.30 -83.12 39.62
C ASP A 78 26.87 -81.80 39.08
N ALA A 79 27.92 -81.87 38.25
CA ALA A 79 28.48 -80.70 37.57
C ALA A 79 27.47 -80.07 36.58
N GLN A 80 26.85 -80.89 35.72
CA GLN A 80 25.81 -80.42 34.77
C GLN A 80 24.59 -79.84 35.49
N LEU A 81 24.16 -80.45 36.60
CA LEU A 81 23.06 -79.96 37.42
C LEU A 81 23.41 -78.60 38.07
N THR A 82 24.65 -78.44 38.54
CA THR A 82 25.15 -77.18 39.11
C THR A 82 25.19 -76.07 38.06
N GLU A 83 25.66 -76.35 36.84
CA GLU A 83 25.66 -75.42 35.71
C GLU A 83 24.22 -75.01 35.32
N GLN A 84 23.31 -75.98 35.22
CA GLN A 84 21.90 -75.73 34.90
C GLN A 84 21.20 -74.88 35.98
N GLN A 85 21.52 -75.10 37.26
CA GLN A 85 21.02 -74.25 38.35
C GLN A 85 21.57 -72.82 38.28
N ALA A 86 22.84 -72.63 37.92
CA ALA A 86 23.43 -71.31 37.73
C ALA A 86 22.77 -70.53 36.58
N LEU A 87 22.50 -71.18 35.45
CA LEU A 87 21.79 -70.60 34.31
C LEU A 87 20.35 -70.19 34.66
N LEU A 88 19.63 -71.01 35.43
CA LEU A 88 18.29 -70.68 35.92
C LEU A 88 18.30 -69.49 36.90
N ALA A 89 19.31 -69.39 37.76
CA ALA A 89 19.47 -68.28 38.69
C ALA A 89 19.74 -66.94 37.97
N ASP A 90 20.60 -66.93 36.95
CA ASP A 90 20.84 -65.74 36.14
C ASP A 90 19.61 -65.33 35.32
N ALA A 91 18.92 -66.28 34.68
CA ALA A 91 17.68 -66.00 33.95
C ALA A 91 16.60 -65.35 34.86
N ALA A 92 16.46 -65.84 36.11
CA ALA A 92 15.56 -65.25 37.10
C ALA A 92 16.02 -63.83 37.54
N HIS A 93 17.33 -63.59 37.64
CA HIS A 93 17.89 -62.27 37.92
C HIS A 93 17.60 -61.29 36.76
N GLN A 94 17.91 -61.67 35.52
CA GLN A 94 17.64 -60.87 34.32
C GLN A 94 16.15 -60.51 34.20
N GLN A 95 15.24 -61.48 34.39
CA GLN A 95 13.79 -61.22 34.36
C GLN A 95 13.35 -60.24 35.46
N THR A 96 13.97 -60.31 36.65
CA THR A 96 13.71 -59.38 37.75
C THR A 96 14.20 -57.96 37.45
N VAL A 97 15.37 -57.82 36.81
CA VAL A 97 15.90 -56.53 36.36
C VAL A 97 15.00 -55.91 35.29
N LEU A 98 14.61 -56.69 34.27
CA LEU A 98 13.71 -56.26 33.19
C LEU A 98 12.35 -55.80 33.71
N ARG A 99 11.75 -56.49 34.70
CA ARG A 99 10.51 -56.04 35.33
C ARG A 99 10.67 -54.70 36.05
N LYS A 100 11.78 -54.49 36.77
CA LYS A 100 12.05 -53.23 37.48
C LYS A 100 12.26 -52.06 36.52
N THR A 101 13.04 -52.24 35.45
CA THR A 101 13.25 -51.18 34.45
C THR A 101 11.97 -50.85 33.70
N HIS A 102 11.21 -51.85 33.22
CA HIS A 102 9.93 -51.64 32.55
C HIS A 102 8.93 -50.89 33.44
N THR A 103 8.76 -51.29 34.70
CA THR A 103 7.85 -50.60 35.65
C THR A 103 8.26 -49.14 35.87
N THR A 104 9.56 -48.88 35.98
CA THR A 104 10.10 -47.51 36.13
C THR A 104 9.87 -46.66 34.88
N THR A 105 9.98 -47.24 33.68
CA THR A 105 9.72 -46.54 32.41
C THR A 105 8.24 -46.20 32.25
N VAL A 106 7.34 -47.15 32.54
CA VAL A 106 5.89 -46.92 32.48
C VAL A 106 5.47 -45.80 33.43
N ALA A 107 5.90 -45.83 34.70
CA ALA A 107 5.57 -44.78 35.67
C ALA A 107 6.03 -43.38 35.23
N LYS A 108 7.18 -43.27 34.56
CA LYS A 108 7.65 -42.00 33.96
C LYS A 108 6.78 -41.55 32.78
N GLN A 109 6.34 -42.48 31.93
CA GLN A 109 5.46 -42.17 30.80
C GLN A 109 4.07 -41.75 31.27
N GLU A 110 3.53 -42.40 32.31
CA GLU A 110 2.26 -42.02 32.95
C GLU A 110 2.34 -40.62 33.57
N GLN A 111 3.44 -40.29 34.27
CA GLN A 111 3.67 -38.93 34.77
C GLN A 111 3.73 -37.90 33.64
N GLN A 112 4.51 -38.14 32.59
CA GLN A 112 4.62 -37.23 31.45
C GLN A 112 3.29 -37.03 30.72
N LEU A 113 2.46 -38.08 30.63
CA LEU A 113 1.12 -38.00 30.05
C LEU A 113 0.19 -37.14 30.93
N ALA A 114 0.24 -37.27 32.25
CA ALA A 114 -0.53 -36.44 33.18
C ALA A 114 -0.11 -34.95 33.12
N GLU A 115 1.19 -34.67 33.03
CA GLU A 115 1.72 -33.31 32.85
C GLU A 115 1.24 -32.69 31.51
N GLN A 116 1.28 -33.46 30.41
CA GLN A 116 0.74 -33.02 29.12
C GLN A 116 -0.77 -32.77 29.16
N GLN A 117 -1.54 -33.61 29.86
CA GLN A 117 -2.98 -33.43 30.01
C GLN A 117 -3.32 -32.14 30.79
N GLN A 118 -2.55 -31.79 31.82
CA GLN A 118 -2.72 -30.52 32.55
C GLN A 118 -2.42 -29.30 31.66
N ILE A 119 -1.35 -29.35 30.85
CA ILE A 119 -1.01 -28.28 29.90
C ILE A 119 -2.14 -28.09 28.88
N VAL A 120 -2.65 -29.18 28.29
CA VAL A 120 -3.76 -29.12 27.32
C VAL A 120 -5.04 -28.55 27.96
N ALA A 121 -5.36 -28.93 29.19
CA ALA A 121 -6.52 -28.39 29.90
C ALA A 121 -6.39 -26.88 30.17
N ALA A 122 -5.20 -26.41 30.57
CA ALA A 122 -4.94 -24.99 30.79
C ALA A 122 -5.08 -24.18 29.48
N SER A 123 -4.48 -24.63 28.38
CA SER A 123 -4.60 -23.96 27.08
C SER A 123 -6.04 -23.98 26.53
N GLN A 124 -6.84 -25.01 26.83
CA GLN A 124 -8.27 -25.03 26.48
C GLN A 124 -9.07 -23.98 27.26
N GLN A 125 -8.76 -23.79 28.55
CA GLN A 125 -9.39 -22.76 29.38
C GLN A 125 -9.03 -21.35 28.92
N GLU A 126 -7.76 -21.10 28.57
CA GLU A 126 -7.29 -19.83 28.01
C GLU A 126 -7.96 -19.53 26.65
N LEU A 127 -8.04 -20.52 25.76
CA LEU A 127 -8.74 -20.41 24.48
C LEU A 127 -10.24 -20.11 24.66
N ALA A 128 -10.88 -20.65 25.70
CA ALA A 128 -12.28 -20.36 26.02
C ALA A 128 -12.46 -18.91 26.49
N ALA A 129 -11.55 -18.39 27.33
CA ALA A 129 -11.57 -17.00 27.78
C ALA A 129 -11.36 -16.01 26.61
N LEU A 130 -10.40 -16.27 25.73
CA LEU A 130 -10.15 -15.47 24.52
C LEU A 130 -11.36 -15.47 23.57
N ARG A 131 -12.05 -16.61 23.43
CA ARG A 131 -13.30 -16.70 22.63
C ARG A 131 -14.44 -15.86 23.23
N ALA A 132 -14.56 -15.78 24.55
CA ALA A 132 -15.56 -14.92 25.20
C ALA A 132 -15.27 -13.44 24.94
N GLN A 133 -14.02 -12.99 25.10
CA GLN A 133 -13.60 -11.62 24.83
C GLN A 133 -13.82 -11.22 23.35
N LEU A 134 -13.56 -12.13 22.40
CA LEU A 134 -13.81 -11.88 20.98
C LEU A 134 -15.30 -11.71 20.63
N LEU A 135 -16.21 -12.37 21.37
CA LEU A 135 -17.65 -12.18 21.21
C LEU A 135 -18.09 -10.81 21.75
N GLU A 136 -17.61 -10.43 22.94
CA GLU A 136 -17.88 -9.10 23.53
C GLU A 136 -17.41 -7.96 22.62
N ILE A 137 -16.19 -8.06 22.07
CA ILE A 137 -15.65 -7.08 21.11
C ILE A 137 -16.47 -7.04 19.82
N ARG A 138 -16.92 -8.19 19.29
CA ARG A 138 -17.77 -8.23 18.09
C ARG A 138 -19.09 -7.50 18.35
N ASP A 139 -19.76 -7.79 19.46
CA ASP A 139 -21.09 -7.28 19.75
C ASP A 139 -21.06 -5.75 19.96
N VAL A 140 -20.01 -5.22 20.60
CA VAL A 140 -19.74 -3.77 20.67
C VAL A 140 -19.54 -3.16 19.27
N HIS A 141 -18.74 -3.80 18.40
CA HIS A 141 -18.56 -3.30 17.02
C HIS A 141 -19.84 -3.37 16.18
N GLU A 142 -20.72 -4.35 16.39
CA GLU A 142 -22.01 -4.42 15.69
C GLU A 142 -22.95 -3.27 16.12
N ASP A 143 -22.96 -2.91 17.40
CA ASP A 143 -23.68 -1.73 17.92
C ASP A 143 -23.12 -0.40 17.39
N GLU A 144 -21.79 -0.26 17.31
CA GLU A 144 -21.14 0.90 16.69
C GLU A 144 -21.48 1.01 15.19
N LEU A 145 -21.44 -0.10 14.45
CA LEU A 145 -21.88 -0.14 13.05
C LEU A 145 -23.37 0.20 12.90
N ALA A 146 -24.23 -0.26 13.81
CA ALA A 146 -25.64 0.09 13.85
C ALA A 146 -25.88 1.57 14.21
N ARG A 147 -24.99 2.20 14.98
CA ARG A 147 -24.98 3.66 15.22
C ARG A 147 -24.53 4.43 13.97
N ILE A 148 -23.38 4.08 13.38
CA ILE A 148 -22.83 4.75 12.19
C ILE A 148 -23.82 4.69 11.02
N ARG A 149 -24.50 3.56 10.81
CA ARG A 149 -25.57 3.42 9.79
C ARG A 149 -26.75 4.36 10.01
N ARG A 150 -27.11 4.68 11.26
CA ARG A 150 -28.16 5.65 11.59
C ARG A 150 -27.72 7.09 11.33
N GLU A 151 -26.50 7.44 11.72
CA GLU A 151 -25.91 8.76 11.49
C GLU A 151 -25.74 9.05 9.99
N LEU A 152 -25.22 8.08 9.21
CA LEU A 152 -25.12 8.18 7.75
C LEU A 152 -26.48 8.44 7.10
N LYS A 153 -27.52 7.68 7.50
CA LYS A 153 -28.89 7.85 6.97
C LYS A 153 -29.48 9.24 7.27
N GLN A 154 -29.15 9.82 8.42
CA GLN A 154 -29.53 11.21 8.75
C GLN A 154 -28.77 12.22 7.87
N GLN A 155 -27.46 12.04 7.66
CA GLN A 155 -26.66 12.90 6.78
C GLN A 155 -27.15 12.87 5.33
N THR A 156 -27.47 11.69 4.77
CA THR A 156 -28.06 11.58 3.41
C THR A 156 -29.40 12.32 3.31
N ALA A 157 -30.26 12.23 4.34
CA ALA A 157 -31.53 12.95 4.37
C ALA A 157 -31.36 14.48 4.55
N GLN A 158 -30.24 14.93 5.10
CA GLN A 158 -29.90 16.36 5.19
C GLN A 158 -29.30 16.89 3.87
N LEU A 159 -28.46 16.09 3.19
CA LEU A 159 -27.92 16.41 1.86
C LEU A 159 -29.06 16.61 0.84
N ALA A 160 -30.02 15.68 0.77
CA ALA A 160 -31.15 15.78 -0.16
C ALA A 160 -31.97 17.09 0.01
N LYS A 161 -32.10 17.60 1.24
CA LYS A 161 -32.73 18.91 1.52
C LYS A 161 -31.85 20.10 1.12
N SER A 162 -30.54 19.94 1.19
CA SER A 162 -29.60 20.96 0.68
C SER A 162 -29.64 21.03 -0.85
N ASP A 163 -29.74 19.88 -1.53
CA ASP A 163 -29.82 19.82 -2.99
C ASP A 163 -31.14 20.44 -3.50
N GLU A 164 -32.26 20.19 -2.81
CA GLU A 164 -33.55 20.85 -3.06
C GLU A 164 -33.47 22.39 -2.90
N GLN A 165 -32.73 22.88 -1.89
CA GLN A 165 -32.47 24.32 -1.72
C GLN A 165 -31.55 24.89 -2.80
N VAL A 166 -30.54 24.14 -3.26
CA VAL A 166 -29.67 24.56 -4.37
C VAL A 166 -30.47 24.72 -5.65
N HIS A 167 -31.30 23.76 -6.03
CA HIS A 167 -32.15 23.88 -7.23
C HIS A 167 -33.15 25.05 -7.14
N LEU A 168 -33.71 25.33 -5.96
CA LEU A 168 -34.58 26.50 -5.78
C LEU A 168 -33.80 27.82 -5.97
N LEU A 169 -32.54 27.90 -5.50
CA LEU A 169 -31.67 29.05 -5.70
C LEU A 169 -31.21 29.19 -7.16
N GLU A 170 -30.91 28.09 -7.85
CA GLU A 170 -30.57 28.08 -9.29
C GLU A 170 -31.74 28.59 -10.15
N ALA A 171 -32.97 28.12 -9.89
CA ALA A 171 -34.17 28.60 -10.56
C ALA A 171 -34.41 30.11 -10.29
N THR A 172 -34.25 30.54 -9.04
CA THR A 172 -34.37 31.96 -8.65
C THR A 172 -33.33 32.84 -9.33
N ASN A 173 -32.07 32.39 -9.38
CA ASN A 173 -30.99 33.11 -10.04
C ASN A 173 -31.23 33.20 -11.57
N THR A 174 -31.74 32.13 -12.19
CA THR A 174 -32.08 32.10 -13.62
C THR A 174 -33.19 33.12 -13.96
N ALA A 175 -34.20 33.25 -13.09
CA ALA A 175 -35.23 34.28 -13.23
C ALA A 175 -34.64 35.70 -13.10
N LEU A 176 -33.81 35.95 -12.08
CA LEU A 176 -33.14 37.25 -11.89
C LEU A 176 -32.22 37.63 -13.06
N VAL A 177 -31.49 36.68 -13.66
CA VAL A 177 -30.68 36.91 -14.87
C VAL A 177 -31.57 37.30 -16.06
N THR A 178 -32.73 36.65 -16.20
CA THR A 178 -33.70 36.94 -17.27
C THR A 178 -34.31 38.34 -17.13
N ASP A 179 -34.68 38.75 -15.91
CA ASP A 179 -35.24 40.09 -15.67
C ASP A 179 -34.17 41.20 -15.76
N ASN A 180 -32.92 40.94 -15.36
CA ASN A 180 -31.80 41.86 -15.61
C ASN A 180 -31.53 42.06 -17.12
N ALA A 181 -31.69 41.02 -17.94
CA ALA A 181 -31.59 41.15 -19.39
C ALA A 181 -32.70 42.05 -19.96
N ARG A 182 -33.96 41.85 -19.54
CA ARG A 182 -35.10 42.71 -19.91
C ARG A 182 -34.91 44.17 -19.48
N LEU A 183 -34.41 44.40 -18.27
CA LEU A 183 -34.11 45.76 -17.79
C LEU A 183 -33.01 46.43 -18.63
N SER A 184 -32.02 45.66 -19.10
CA SER A 184 -30.97 46.16 -19.99
C SER A 184 -31.50 46.50 -21.39
N GLU A 185 -32.41 45.69 -21.92
CA GLU A 185 -33.12 45.95 -23.18
C GLU A 185 -33.96 47.23 -23.11
N VAL A 186 -34.76 47.40 -22.05
CA VAL A 186 -35.55 48.62 -21.81
C VAL A 186 -34.66 49.86 -21.61
N ALA A 187 -33.49 49.72 -20.97
CA ALA A 187 -32.54 50.82 -20.81
C ALA A 187 -31.94 51.28 -22.15
N ASN A 188 -31.61 50.34 -23.05
CA ASN A 188 -31.16 50.64 -24.40
C ASN A 188 -32.25 51.36 -25.19
N GLU A 189 -33.51 50.89 -25.14
CA GLU A 189 -34.64 51.59 -25.77
C GLU A 189 -34.79 53.05 -25.31
N GLN A 190 -34.60 53.33 -24.01
CA GLN A 190 -34.67 54.72 -23.52
C GLN A 190 -33.48 55.56 -24.03
N THR A 191 -32.30 54.95 -24.20
CA THR A 191 -31.12 55.63 -24.76
C THR A 191 -31.34 55.99 -26.24
N ASP A 192 -31.88 55.07 -27.04
CA ASP A 192 -32.20 55.32 -28.44
C ASP A 192 -33.30 56.39 -28.61
N ARG A 193 -34.33 56.36 -27.75
CA ARG A 193 -35.37 57.41 -27.69
C ARG A 193 -34.79 58.77 -27.30
N ALA A 194 -33.86 58.82 -26.35
CA ALA A 194 -33.19 60.05 -25.95
C ALA A 194 -32.32 60.63 -27.08
N SER A 195 -31.52 59.80 -27.76
CA SER A 195 -30.71 60.22 -28.93
C SER A 195 -31.59 60.73 -30.09
N THR A 196 -32.73 60.07 -30.33
CA THR A 196 -33.75 60.53 -31.29
C THR A 196 -34.31 61.89 -30.89
N PHE A 197 -34.57 62.13 -29.60
CA PHE A 197 -35.07 63.41 -29.09
C PHE A 197 -34.03 64.54 -29.22
N GLU A 198 -32.76 64.29 -28.87
CA GLU A 198 -31.68 65.27 -29.06
C GLU A 198 -31.48 65.64 -30.54
N THR A 199 -31.58 64.65 -31.44
CA THR A 199 -31.52 64.87 -32.89
C THR A 199 -32.67 65.77 -33.36
N ASN A 200 -33.91 65.47 -32.95
CA ASN A 200 -35.08 66.27 -33.30
C ASN A 200 -35.02 67.69 -32.71
N TYR A 201 -34.56 67.85 -31.46
CA TYR A 201 -34.36 69.15 -30.82
C TYR A 201 -33.28 69.98 -31.55
N THR A 202 -32.20 69.35 -31.98
CA THR A 202 -31.13 69.99 -32.77
C THR A 202 -31.65 70.47 -34.12
N ASN A 203 -32.49 69.67 -34.80
CA ASN A 203 -33.14 70.06 -36.05
C ASN A 203 -34.08 71.26 -35.85
N LEU A 204 -34.98 71.23 -34.87
CA LEU A 204 -35.87 72.35 -34.54
C LEU A 204 -35.10 73.64 -34.21
N ARG A 205 -33.96 73.52 -33.51
CA ARG A 205 -33.08 74.66 -33.19
C ARG A 205 -32.46 75.26 -34.47
N ASN A 206 -32.04 74.41 -35.40
CA ASN A 206 -31.48 74.85 -36.68
C ASN A 206 -32.54 75.53 -37.56
N GLU A 207 -33.77 75.01 -37.59
CA GLU A 207 -34.92 75.64 -38.26
C GLU A 207 -35.28 76.99 -37.63
N HIS A 208 -35.26 77.09 -36.30
CA HIS A 208 -35.52 78.36 -35.60
C HIS A 208 -34.47 79.43 -35.95
N GLU A 209 -33.18 79.07 -35.99
CA GLU A 209 -32.10 79.98 -36.41
C GLU A 209 -32.10 80.27 -37.93
N GLN A 210 -32.82 79.51 -38.76
CA GLN A 210 -33.12 79.89 -40.16
C GLN A 210 -34.28 80.89 -40.22
N LEU A 211 -35.41 80.59 -39.55
CA LEU A 211 -36.57 81.48 -39.44
C LEU A 211 -36.21 82.86 -38.89
N LYS A 212 -35.33 82.91 -37.88
CA LYS A 212 -34.80 84.14 -37.29
C LYS A 212 -33.97 84.96 -38.29
N ARG A 213 -33.09 84.32 -39.08
CA ARG A 213 -32.38 85.01 -40.18
C ARG A 213 -33.33 85.58 -41.22
N HIS A 214 -34.34 84.82 -41.66
CA HIS A 214 -35.36 85.34 -42.58
C HIS A 214 -36.20 86.47 -41.96
N HIS A 215 -36.45 86.47 -40.65
CA HIS A 215 -37.10 87.59 -39.96
C HIS A 215 -36.23 88.85 -39.97
N ASP A 216 -34.93 88.72 -39.69
CA ASP A 216 -33.99 89.84 -39.72
C ASP A 216 -33.77 90.36 -41.16
N GLU A 217 -33.69 89.49 -42.18
CA GLU A 217 -33.68 89.85 -43.60
C GLU A 217 -34.94 90.64 -44.01
N LEU A 218 -36.14 90.15 -43.65
CA LEU A 218 -37.40 90.85 -43.90
C LEU A 218 -37.46 92.21 -43.18
N ARG A 219 -36.85 92.31 -42.00
CA ARG A 219 -36.72 93.56 -41.24
C ARG A 219 -35.76 94.54 -41.92
N GLU A 220 -34.62 94.08 -42.45
CA GLU A 220 -33.74 94.93 -43.27
C GLU A 220 -34.43 95.40 -44.55
N VAL A 221 -35.14 94.52 -45.27
CA VAL A 221 -35.94 94.89 -46.45
C VAL A 221 -37.03 95.91 -46.08
N SER A 222 -37.70 95.74 -44.94
CA SER A 222 -38.69 96.70 -44.45
C SER A 222 -38.04 98.06 -44.10
N ASN A 223 -36.90 98.05 -43.42
CA ASN A 223 -36.15 99.27 -43.09
C ASN A 223 -35.66 99.99 -44.36
N ALA A 224 -35.15 99.24 -45.34
CA ALA A 224 -34.71 99.74 -46.63
C ALA A 224 -35.89 100.34 -47.43
N LYS A 225 -37.05 99.68 -47.43
CA LYS A 225 -38.29 100.21 -48.02
C LYS A 225 -38.74 101.50 -47.33
N THR A 226 -38.73 101.56 -46.01
CA THR A 226 -39.07 102.79 -45.26
C THR A 226 -38.08 103.92 -45.56
N LYS A 227 -36.78 103.62 -45.66
CA LYS A 227 -35.75 104.59 -46.04
C LYS A 227 -35.90 105.05 -47.50
N ALA A 228 -36.29 104.17 -48.41
CA ALA A 228 -36.58 104.51 -49.81
C ALA A 228 -37.87 105.34 -49.95
N LEU A 229 -38.89 105.08 -49.13
CA LEU A 229 -40.08 105.93 -49.01
C LEU A 229 -39.72 107.32 -48.48
N ALA A 230 -38.96 107.43 -47.38
CA ALA A 230 -38.49 108.71 -46.87
C ALA A 230 -37.57 109.45 -47.87
N ALA A 231 -36.78 108.72 -48.66
CA ALA A 231 -35.98 109.29 -49.74
C ALA A 231 -36.84 109.77 -50.91
N LEU A 232 -37.92 109.07 -51.27
CA LEU A 232 -38.92 109.51 -52.26
C LEU A 232 -39.78 110.67 -51.76
N GLU A 233 -40.07 110.73 -50.46
CA GLU A 233 -40.75 111.87 -49.83
C GLU A 233 -39.85 113.10 -49.80
N GLU A 234 -38.56 112.96 -49.50
CA GLU A 234 -37.58 114.06 -49.62
C GLU A 234 -37.21 114.38 -51.07
N GLU A 235 -37.23 113.42 -52.00
CA GLU A 235 -37.05 113.67 -53.43
C GLU A 235 -38.28 114.37 -54.02
N HIS A 236 -39.50 114.00 -53.64
CA HIS A 236 -40.71 114.71 -54.05
C HIS A 236 -40.86 116.06 -53.34
N LYS A 237 -40.40 116.19 -52.08
CA LYS A 237 -40.28 117.48 -51.39
C LYS A 237 -39.20 118.35 -52.04
N GLN A 238 -38.10 117.78 -52.51
CA GLN A 238 -37.15 118.44 -53.40
C GLN A 238 -37.75 118.70 -54.78
N GLU A 239 -38.64 117.90 -55.34
CA GLU A 239 -39.32 118.17 -56.61
C GLU A 239 -40.34 119.31 -56.44
N VAL A 240 -41.02 119.38 -55.30
CA VAL A 240 -41.91 120.48 -54.92
C VAL A 240 -41.12 121.75 -54.61
N ASP A 241 -39.99 121.65 -53.91
CA ASP A 241 -39.09 122.78 -53.66
C ASP A 241 -38.23 123.14 -54.88
N VAL A 242 -38.06 122.25 -55.87
CA VAL A 242 -37.52 122.52 -57.20
C VAL A 242 -38.60 123.04 -58.13
N ARG A 243 -39.89 122.73 -57.95
CA ARG A 243 -40.99 123.45 -58.60
C ARG A 243 -41.14 124.86 -58.01
N LYS A 244 -41.02 125.02 -56.70
CA LYS A 244 -40.91 126.35 -56.06
C LYS A 244 -39.64 127.05 -56.50
N GLN A 245 -38.48 126.39 -56.55
CA GLN A 245 -37.25 126.99 -57.03
C GLN A 245 -37.25 127.22 -58.54
N VAL A 246 -37.98 126.48 -59.37
CA VAL A 246 -38.15 126.76 -60.81
C VAL A 246 -39.22 127.84 -61.01
N THR A 247 -40.17 128.02 -60.10
CA THR A 247 -41.01 129.22 -60.06
C THR A 247 -40.14 130.42 -59.66
N GLN A 248 -39.44 130.32 -58.53
CA GLN A 248 -38.49 131.30 -58.03
C GLN A 248 -37.22 131.45 -58.88
N THR A 249 -36.96 130.60 -59.88
CA THR A 249 -35.84 130.64 -60.85
C THR A 249 -36.35 130.79 -62.28
N ILE A 250 -37.66 130.87 -62.48
CA ILE A 250 -38.22 131.81 -63.44
C ILE A 250 -37.99 133.20 -62.82
N ASP A 251 -38.37 133.45 -61.56
CA ASP A 251 -38.09 134.72 -60.87
C ASP A 251 -36.58 135.01 -60.64
N LEU A 252 -35.71 134.00 -60.57
CA LEU A 252 -34.25 134.10 -60.46
C LEU A 252 -33.51 133.86 -61.78
N LEU A 253 -34.13 133.40 -62.87
CA LEU A 253 -33.61 133.72 -64.21
C LEU A 253 -33.98 135.16 -64.59
N TYR A 254 -35.05 135.72 -64.00
CA TYR A 254 -35.30 137.16 -63.97
C TYR A 254 -34.26 137.93 -63.12
N GLN A 255 -33.95 137.49 -61.90
CA GLN A 255 -33.06 138.23 -60.97
C GLN A 255 -31.57 137.86 -61.07
N LEU A 256 -31.20 136.65 -61.51
CA LEU A 256 -29.93 135.96 -61.22
C LEU A 256 -29.52 134.92 -62.32
N LEU A 257 -29.18 135.21 -63.58
CA LEU A 257 -28.73 136.43 -64.29
C LEU A 257 -27.62 137.25 -63.56
N HIS A 258 -27.06 136.75 -62.45
CA HIS A 258 -26.37 137.62 -61.49
C HIS A 258 -25.42 136.98 -60.43
N LYS A 259 -24.93 135.70 -60.55
CA LYS A 259 -23.72 135.02 -59.92
C LYS A 259 -23.92 133.61 -59.27
N ILE A 260 -22.84 132.85 -58.91
CA ILE A 260 -22.73 131.37 -58.59
C ILE A 260 -21.41 131.02 -57.75
N HIS A 261 -20.90 129.83 -57.25
CA HIS A 261 -21.16 128.33 -57.23
C HIS A 261 -20.25 127.47 -56.21
N THR A 262 -20.74 126.41 -55.51
CA THR A 262 -20.10 125.06 -55.11
C THR A 262 -18.88 124.86 -54.08
N PRO A 263 -18.28 123.64 -53.73
CA PRO A 263 -18.68 122.44 -52.85
C PRO A 263 -17.59 121.60 -51.95
N SER A 264 -17.86 120.47 -51.15
CA SER A 264 -16.88 119.51 -50.38
C SER A 264 -17.31 118.14 -49.59
N PRO A 265 -16.42 117.21 -48.99
CA PRO A 265 -16.65 115.75 -48.46
C PRO A 265 -16.01 115.09 -47.07
N PRO A 266 -16.24 113.77 -46.64
CA PRO A 266 -15.87 113.00 -45.32
C PRO A 266 -15.15 111.54 -45.26
N VAL A 267 -14.78 110.81 -44.10
CA VAL A 267 -14.21 109.33 -43.95
C VAL A 267 -13.93 108.54 -42.52
N SER A 268 -13.89 107.11 -42.37
CA SER A 268 -13.28 106.03 -41.33
C SER A 268 -14.08 105.13 -40.21
N ALA A 269 -13.79 103.99 -39.39
CA ALA A 269 -12.97 102.65 -39.14
C ALA A 269 -13.33 101.82 -37.73
N ALA A 270 -12.97 100.62 -37.03
CA ALA A 270 -12.43 99.12 -36.99
C ALA A 270 -12.41 98.40 -35.47
N ALA A 271 -12.10 97.14 -34.86
CA ALA A 271 -11.93 95.55 -34.92
C ALA A 271 -11.60 94.78 -33.44
N ILE A 272 -11.36 93.48 -32.88
CA ILE A 272 -11.15 91.90 -33.08
C ILE A 272 -11.54 90.68 -31.95
N PRO A 273 -10.73 89.88 -31.06
CA PRO A 273 -10.77 88.33 -30.64
C PRO A 273 -10.72 87.77 -29.07
N ALA A 274 -10.51 86.53 -28.38
CA ALA A 274 -10.35 84.94 -28.34
C ALA A 274 -10.39 84.24 -26.82
N ALA A 275 -10.18 82.98 -26.17
CA ALA A 275 -9.85 81.43 -26.18
C ALA A 275 -10.17 80.59 -24.76
N SER A 276 -9.92 79.33 -24.12
CA SER A 276 -9.21 77.91 -24.08
C SER A 276 -9.60 76.77 -22.91
N PRO A 277 -9.08 75.43 -22.75
CA PRO A 277 -9.45 74.20 -21.80
C PRO A 277 -8.32 73.36 -20.92
N SER A 278 -8.24 72.11 -20.21
CA SER A 278 -8.87 70.74 -19.71
C SER A 278 -8.05 69.94 -18.49
N ASP A 279 -8.00 68.67 -17.82
CA ASP A 279 -8.44 67.14 -17.61
C ASP A 279 -8.01 66.45 -16.15
N GLY A 280 -8.00 65.17 -15.50
CA GLY A 280 -8.24 63.60 -15.46
C GLY A 280 -7.84 62.81 -14.05
N VAL A 281 -7.75 61.49 -13.51
CA VAL A 281 -7.99 59.91 -13.64
C VAL A 281 -7.84 58.96 -12.26
N ALA A 282 -7.90 57.54 -12.11
CA ALA A 282 -8.05 56.62 -10.82
C ALA A 282 -7.51 55.04 -10.60
N PRO A 283 -7.66 54.22 -9.43
CA PRO A 283 -6.96 52.87 -8.92
C PRO A 283 -7.66 51.43 -8.43
N THR A 284 -7.07 50.41 -7.62
CA THR A 284 -7.51 48.89 -7.33
C THR A 284 -7.06 47.96 -6.02
N VAL A 285 -7.41 46.60 -5.74
CA VAL A 285 -7.35 45.69 -4.41
C VAL A 285 -7.15 44.02 -4.40
N ALA A 286 -7.06 43.15 -3.26
CA ALA A 286 -6.76 41.60 -3.09
C ALA A 286 -7.35 40.65 -1.85
N LYS A 287 -7.27 39.24 -1.76
CA LYS A 287 -7.58 38.25 -0.56
C LYS A 287 -7.46 36.62 -0.65
N GLY A 288 -7.51 35.72 0.45
CA GLY A 288 -7.86 34.19 0.50
C GLY A 288 -7.24 33.06 1.52
N LYS A 289 -7.93 31.88 1.92
CA LYS A 289 -7.47 30.53 2.59
C LYS A 289 -8.58 29.33 2.63
N LEU A 290 -8.65 28.02 3.14
CA LEU A 290 -8.02 26.99 4.10
C LEU A 290 -8.47 25.41 4.05
N LEU A 291 -7.64 24.35 4.39
CA LEU A 291 -7.69 22.87 4.89
C LEU A 291 -8.68 21.63 4.54
N PRO A 292 -8.26 20.30 4.65
CA PRO A 292 -9.08 19.02 4.54
C PRO A 292 -8.86 17.79 5.57
N ALA A 293 -9.23 16.50 5.25
CA ALA A 293 -9.30 15.26 6.13
C ALA A 293 -8.91 13.83 5.49
N PRO A 294 -8.91 12.63 6.19
CA PRO A 294 -8.14 11.35 5.86
C PRO A 294 -8.86 9.94 5.87
N VAL A 295 -8.14 8.75 5.85
CA VAL A 295 -8.37 7.40 6.55
C VAL A 295 -7.98 6.01 5.86
N MET A 296 -7.21 5.13 6.59
CA MET A 296 -7.05 3.61 6.74
C MET A 296 -6.97 2.48 5.64
N GLN A 297 -6.36 1.30 6.00
CA GLN A 297 -5.97 0.08 5.18
C GLN A 297 -6.42 -1.30 5.76
N GLN A 298 -6.16 -2.42 5.04
CA GLN A 298 -6.39 -3.84 5.46
C GLN A 298 -5.29 -4.83 4.93
N THR A 299 -5.30 -6.10 5.37
CA THR A 299 -4.23 -7.13 5.18
C THR A 299 -4.78 -8.48 4.66
N ILE A 300 -3.94 -9.36 4.05
CA ILE A 300 -4.35 -10.59 3.31
C ILE A 300 -3.55 -11.86 3.70
N GLN A 301 -4.06 -13.06 3.33
CA GLN A 301 -3.71 -14.39 3.83
C GLN A 301 -2.71 -15.21 2.96
N PRO A 302 -2.10 -16.30 3.51
CA PRO A 302 -0.96 -16.99 2.87
C PRO A 302 -1.30 -17.94 1.70
N ALA A 303 -2.38 -18.73 1.76
CA ALA A 303 -2.67 -19.76 0.74
C ALA A 303 -2.80 -19.18 -0.67
N THR A 304 -3.29 -17.95 -0.76
CA THR A 304 -3.40 -17.14 -1.98
C THR A 304 -2.07 -16.73 -2.61
N GLN A 305 -0.93 -16.88 -1.92
CA GLN A 305 0.41 -16.62 -2.47
C GLN A 305 0.97 -17.81 -3.27
N GLN A 306 0.57 -19.04 -2.92
CA GLN A 306 1.08 -20.27 -3.58
C GLN A 306 0.81 -20.24 -5.09
N LYS A 307 -0.40 -19.84 -5.49
CA LYS A 307 -0.80 -19.66 -6.91
C LYS A 307 0.12 -18.71 -7.69
N ILE A 308 0.67 -17.68 -7.05
CA ILE A 308 1.59 -16.73 -7.71
C ILE A 308 2.98 -17.36 -7.89
N ALA A 309 3.43 -18.17 -6.93
CA ALA A 309 4.65 -18.95 -7.10
C ALA A 309 4.50 -20.01 -8.20
N GLU A 310 3.36 -20.72 -8.26
CA GLU A 310 3.03 -21.70 -9.31
C GLU A 310 2.95 -21.06 -10.71
N PHE A 311 2.43 -19.83 -10.83
CA PHE A 311 2.43 -19.07 -12.08
C PHE A 311 3.85 -18.63 -12.49
N LEU A 312 4.68 -18.20 -11.54
CA LEU A 312 6.05 -17.77 -11.81
C LEU A 312 6.98 -18.94 -12.20
N ASP A 313 6.79 -20.10 -11.59
CA ASP A 313 7.45 -21.37 -11.98
C ASP A 313 7.12 -21.71 -13.45
N GLN A 314 5.84 -21.58 -13.85
CA GLN A 314 5.40 -21.71 -15.25
C GLN A 314 5.93 -20.61 -16.19
N CYS A 315 6.55 -19.56 -15.67
CA CYS A 315 7.23 -18.50 -16.43
C CYS A 315 8.77 -18.62 -16.35
N ASP A 316 9.28 -19.75 -15.84
CA ASP A 316 10.71 -20.03 -15.66
C ASP A 316 11.40 -18.94 -14.77
N PHE A 317 10.67 -18.41 -13.78
CA PHE A 317 11.13 -17.34 -12.88
C PHE A 317 11.63 -17.90 -11.54
N GLU A 318 12.95 -17.90 -11.32
CA GLU A 318 13.55 -18.40 -10.08
C GLU A 318 13.57 -17.34 -8.98
N PHE A 319 12.96 -17.59 -7.82
CA PHE A 319 13.05 -16.71 -6.66
C PHE A 319 14.45 -16.73 -6.03
N THR A 320 15.11 -15.57 -5.96
CA THR A 320 16.34 -15.39 -5.16
C THR A 320 16.05 -15.05 -3.71
N GLU A 321 14.95 -14.33 -3.49
CA GLU A 321 14.39 -14.06 -2.16
C GLU A 321 12.88 -14.25 -2.29
N PHE A 322 12.31 -15.24 -1.59
CA PHE A 322 10.88 -15.19 -1.30
C PHE A 322 10.65 -13.98 -0.41
N PRO A 323 9.90 -12.94 -0.84
CA PRO A 323 9.57 -11.84 0.05
C PRO A 323 8.70 -12.38 1.18
N THR A 324 9.28 -12.41 2.38
CA THR A 324 8.50 -12.22 3.60
C THR A 324 7.54 -11.07 3.34
N LEU A 325 6.27 -11.19 3.74
CA LEU A 325 5.35 -10.06 3.73
C LEU A 325 5.81 -9.03 4.77
N GLN A 326 6.84 -8.25 4.42
CA GLN A 326 7.13 -6.96 5.02
C GLN A 326 5.99 -6.02 4.64
N SER A 327 4.89 -6.16 5.39
CA SER A 327 4.01 -5.05 5.69
C SER A 327 4.91 -3.88 6.07
N LEU A 328 4.86 -2.79 5.30
CA LEU A 328 5.56 -1.59 5.70
C LEU A 328 4.96 -1.15 7.05
N HIS A 329 5.71 -0.45 7.89
CA HIS A 329 5.19 -0.06 9.21
C HIS A 329 3.81 0.63 9.02
N PRO A 330 2.74 0.29 9.78
CA PRO A 330 1.38 0.70 9.42
C PRO A 330 1.16 2.22 9.22
N ALA A 331 1.97 3.05 9.87
CA ALA A 331 1.96 4.49 9.66
C ALA A 331 2.67 4.94 8.36
N LEU A 332 3.67 4.20 7.87
CA LEU A 332 4.26 4.38 6.54
C LEU A 332 3.34 3.88 5.42
N GLU A 333 2.64 2.77 5.63
CA GLU A 333 1.52 2.32 4.76
C GLU A 333 0.44 3.42 4.65
N GLN A 334 0.06 4.04 5.78
CA GLN A 334 -0.85 5.19 5.77
C GLN A 334 -0.25 6.42 5.05
N LEU A 335 1.00 6.79 5.34
CA LEU A 335 1.68 7.91 4.70
C LEU A 335 1.80 7.74 3.17
N ALA A 336 1.97 6.51 2.70
CA ALA A 336 1.95 6.16 1.28
C ALA A 336 0.58 6.45 0.64
N LYS A 337 -0.53 6.12 1.32
CA LYS A 337 -1.88 6.51 0.86
C LYS A 337 -2.05 8.01 0.78
N ASP A 338 -1.68 8.71 1.85
CA ASP A 338 -1.93 10.15 1.95
C ASP A 338 -1.15 10.91 0.86
N LEU A 339 0.06 10.42 0.52
CA LEU A 339 0.82 10.88 -0.63
C LEU A 339 0.14 10.58 -1.98
N GLY A 340 -0.37 9.36 -2.17
CA GLY A 340 -1.01 8.96 -3.43
C GLY A 340 -2.34 9.65 -3.69
N ALA A 341 -3.25 9.63 -2.71
CA ALA A 341 -4.56 10.26 -2.78
C ALA A 341 -4.46 11.79 -2.95
N SER A 342 -3.50 12.43 -2.29
CA SER A 342 -3.28 13.89 -2.39
C SER A 342 -2.15 14.28 -3.35
N TYR A 343 -1.71 13.37 -4.24
CA TYR A 343 -0.49 13.57 -5.05
C TYR A 343 -0.46 14.87 -5.86
N PRO A 344 -1.53 15.33 -6.54
CA PRO A 344 -1.50 16.62 -7.26
C PRO A 344 -1.13 17.81 -6.38
N MET A 345 -1.52 17.80 -5.10
CA MET A 345 -1.25 18.85 -4.12
C MET A 345 0.10 18.69 -3.43
N LEU A 346 0.54 17.45 -3.18
CA LEU A 346 1.79 17.13 -2.49
C LEU A 346 3.00 17.06 -3.41
N LYS A 347 2.80 16.80 -4.71
CA LYS A 347 3.81 16.75 -5.78
C LYS A 347 4.88 17.86 -5.72
N PRO A 348 4.57 19.15 -5.44
CA PRO A 348 5.59 20.19 -5.31
C PRO A 348 6.53 19.97 -4.11
N PHE A 349 6.01 19.46 -2.99
CA PHE A 349 6.78 19.09 -1.80
C PHE A 349 7.54 17.78 -2.01
N HIS A 350 6.88 16.72 -2.52
CA HIS A 350 7.51 15.46 -2.89
C HIS A 350 8.69 15.66 -3.85
N ARG A 351 8.53 16.48 -4.90
CA ARG A 351 9.61 16.86 -5.82
C ARG A 351 10.70 17.73 -5.17
N ALA A 352 10.45 18.39 -4.04
CA ALA A 352 11.49 19.08 -3.28
C ALA A 352 12.30 18.09 -2.41
N VAL A 353 11.61 17.22 -1.66
CA VAL A 353 12.21 16.11 -0.90
C VAL A 353 13.04 15.20 -1.82
N LYS A 354 12.47 14.71 -2.92
CA LYS A 354 13.17 13.81 -3.86
C LYS A 354 14.39 14.47 -4.54
N ARG A 355 14.47 15.81 -4.59
CA ARG A 355 15.69 16.52 -5.01
C ARG A 355 16.70 16.71 -3.88
N SER A 356 16.27 16.79 -2.61
CA SER A 356 17.20 16.91 -1.48
C SER A 356 17.83 15.59 -1.08
N LEU A 357 17.18 14.43 -1.32
CA LEU A 357 17.70 13.08 -1.03
C LEU A 357 19.18 12.92 -1.40
N ASN A 358 19.53 13.22 -2.64
CA ASN A 358 20.87 12.98 -3.20
C ASN A 358 21.97 13.89 -2.62
N PHE A 359 21.60 14.93 -1.86
CA PHE A 359 22.53 15.93 -1.35
C PHE A 359 22.44 16.13 0.17
N GLY A 360 21.48 15.50 0.86
CA GLY A 360 21.24 15.68 2.30
C GLY A 360 20.86 17.11 2.73
N ASN A 361 20.61 18.02 1.79
CA ASN A 361 20.47 19.45 2.08
C ASN A 361 19.05 19.84 2.51
N THR A 362 18.95 20.80 3.43
CA THR A 362 17.68 21.45 3.77
C THR A 362 17.16 22.23 2.56
N PHE A 363 15.92 21.96 2.13
CA PHE A 363 15.24 22.75 1.10
C PHE A 363 14.22 23.71 1.73
N THR A 364 13.83 24.74 0.98
CA THR A 364 12.69 25.60 1.33
C THR A 364 11.71 25.66 0.16
N LEU A 365 10.43 25.44 0.44
CA LEU A 365 9.32 25.49 -0.50
C LEU A 365 8.41 26.67 -0.13
N HIS A 366 8.27 27.64 -1.04
CA HIS A 366 7.32 28.73 -0.87
C HIS A 366 5.87 28.26 -1.08
N LEU A 367 4.98 28.75 -0.21
CA LEU A 367 3.55 28.40 -0.15
C LEU A 367 2.64 29.56 -0.60
N THR A 368 3.17 30.77 -0.73
CA THR A 368 2.45 31.95 -1.23
C THR A 368 1.71 31.65 -2.54
N GLY A 369 0.41 31.94 -2.58
CA GLY A 369 -0.44 31.73 -3.76
C GLY A 369 -0.83 30.29 -4.06
N ARG A 370 -0.51 29.31 -3.19
CA ARG A 370 -1.01 27.93 -3.33
C ARG A 370 -2.49 27.83 -2.99
N PRO A 371 -3.23 26.86 -3.59
CA PRO A 371 -4.53 26.44 -3.10
C PRO A 371 -4.43 26.12 -1.60
N PRO A 372 -5.33 26.62 -0.76
CA PRO A 372 -5.15 26.53 0.69
C PRO A 372 -5.10 25.09 1.19
N GLU A 373 -5.97 24.22 0.67
CA GLU A 373 -5.94 22.77 0.92
C GLU A 373 -4.55 22.15 0.65
N SER A 374 -3.86 22.61 -0.41
CA SER A 374 -2.50 22.16 -0.74
C SER A 374 -1.45 22.65 0.26
N ILE A 375 -1.61 23.85 0.86
CA ILE A 375 -0.70 24.37 1.90
C ILE A 375 -0.66 23.41 3.08
N ASP A 376 -1.82 22.94 3.53
CA ASP A 376 -1.89 22.19 4.79
C ASP A 376 -2.05 20.67 4.62
N ARG A 377 -2.39 20.16 3.42
CA ARG A 377 -1.96 18.80 3.02
C ARG A 377 -0.44 18.68 3.13
N ILE A 378 0.32 19.66 2.63
CA ILE A 378 1.78 19.70 2.78
C ILE A 378 2.19 19.81 4.26
N GLN A 379 1.46 20.57 5.10
CA GLN A 379 1.71 20.64 6.54
C GLN A 379 1.56 19.26 7.21
N THR A 380 0.38 18.63 7.10
CA THR A 380 0.10 17.33 7.74
C THR A 380 1.05 16.24 7.22
N PHE A 381 1.22 16.13 5.90
CA PHE A 381 2.10 15.13 5.31
C PHE A 381 3.56 15.31 5.75
N GLY A 382 4.05 16.54 5.76
CA GLY A 382 5.43 16.85 6.17
C GLY A 382 5.68 16.64 7.67
N GLN A 383 4.68 16.94 8.51
CA GLN A 383 4.72 16.67 9.94
C GLN A 383 4.78 15.15 10.21
N SER A 384 3.87 14.36 9.63
CA SER A 384 3.89 12.90 9.82
C SER A 384 5.13 12.23 9.21
N ALA A 385 5.67 12.75 8.11
CA ALA A 385 6.96 12.29 7.58
C ALA A 385 8.16 12.63 8.48
N HIS A 386 8.06 13.66 9.33
CA HIS A 386 9.09 13.98 10.33
C HIS A 386 8.95 13.12 11.59
N GLU A 387 7.72 12.92 12.07
CA GLU A 387 7.38 12.04 13.20
C GLU A 387 7.79 10.58 12.93
N LEU A 388 7.60 10.11 11.69
CA LEU A 388 8.06 8.80 11.22
C LEU A 388 9.55 8.78 10.81
N GLY A 389 10.32 9.81 11.16
CA GLY A 389 11.77 9.86 11.00
C GLY A 389 12.29 9.99 9.56
N LEU A 390 11.43 9.99 8.54
CA LEU A 390 11.85 10.14 7.13
C LEU A 390 12.45 11.53 6.86
N LEU A 391 11.99 12.55 7.59
CA LEU A 391 12.60 13.88 7.63
C LEU A 391 13.42 14.04 8.93
N GLU A 392 14.64 14.52 8.78
CA GLU A 392 15.52 14.89 9.92
C GLU A 392 15.08 16.21 10.57
N PHE A 393 14.56 17.12 9.75
CA PHE A 393 14.06 18.43 10.17
C PHE A 393 12.83 18.80 9.34
N PHE A 394 11.81 19.33 10.00
CA PHE A 394 10.63 19.93 9.38
C PHE A 394 10.23 21.21 10.13
N SER A 395 9.97 22.28 9.39
CA SER A 395 9.50 23.56 9.93
C SER A 395 8.52 24.19 8.95
N PHE A 396 7.39 24.66 9.48
CA PHE A 396 6.26 25.17 8.71
C PHE A 396 5.90 26.61 9.15
N SER A 397 5.65 27.47 8.17
CA SER A 397 4.85 28.70 8.34
C SER A 397 3.86 28.84 7.18
N PRO A 398 2.80 29.65 7.30
CA PRO A 398 1.81 29.85 6.23
C PRO A 398 2.39 30.34 4.88
N GLN A 399 3.64 30.81 4.86
CA GLN A 399 4.34 31.31 3.68
C GLN A 399 5.40 30.33 3.13
N ARG A 400 5.92 29.41 3.95
CA ARG A 400 7.04 28.52 3.59
C ARG A 400 7.09 27.23 4.41
N VAL A 401 7.52 26.14 3.79
CA VAL A 401 8.06 24.97 4.49
C VAL A 401 9.56 24.93 4.30
N SER A 402 10.31 24.69 5.36
CA SER A 402 11.74 24.34 5.30
C SER A 402 11.93 22.95 5.90
N ALA A 403 12.55 22.04 5.16
CA ALA A 403 12.68 20.64 5.58
C ALA A 403 13.95 19.98 5.04
N LYS A 404 14.41 18.93 5.73
CA LYS A 404 15.60 18.14 5.39
C LYS A 404 15.21 16.66 5.43
N SER A 405 15.42 15.92 4.33
CA SER A 405 15.22 14.47 4.35
C SER A 405 16.31 13.83 5.21
N ARG A 406 15.96 12.83 6.01
CA ARG A 406 16.96 12.00 6.68
C ARG A 406 17.69 11.17 5.62
N ASN A 407 19.00 10.98 5.80
CA ASN A 407 19.80 10.15 4.89
C ASN A 407 19.81 8.68 5.35
N THR A 408 18.63 8.04 5.35
CA THR A 408 18.47 6.61 5.65
C THR A 408 17.94 5.85 4.41
N PRO A 409 18.25 4.55 4.25
CA PRO A 409 17.72 3.73 3.15
C PRO A 409 16.18 3.71 3.11
N GLU A 410 15.53 3.78 4.27
CA GLU A 410 14.07 3.85 4.40
C GLU A 410 13.48 5.17 3.86
N ALA A 411 14.09 6.32 4.18
CA ALA A 411 13.67 7.60 3.60
C ALA A 411 13.96 7.68 2.09
N GLN A 412 15.11 7.14 1.65
CA GLN A 412 15.47 7.08 0.23
C GLN A 412 14.51 6.20 -0.57
N SER A 413 14.23 4.96 -0.12
CA SER A 413 13.29 4.05 -0.77
C SER A 413 11.86 4.61 -0.76
N PHE A 414 11.36 5.04 0.42
CA PHE A 414 10.02 5.63 0.55
C PHE A 414 9.80 6.77 -0.44
N PHE A 415 10.66 7.80 -0.48
CA PHE A 415 10.45 8.94 -1.35
C PHE A 415 10.82 8.70 -2.83
N SER A 416 11.69 7.73 -3.13
CA SER A 416 12.10 7.43 -4.51
C SER A 416 11.06 6.63 -5.29
N GLY A 417 10.46 5.59 -4.72
CA GLY A 417 9.51 4.70 -5.40
C GLY A 417 8.41 4.16 -4.48
N LEU A 418 8.81 3.58 -3.34
CA LEU A 418 8.01 2.68 -2.51
C LEU A 418 6.66 3.23 -2.05
N TRP A 419 6.53 4.54 -1.83
CA TRP A 419 5.24 5.17 -1.54
C TRP A 419 4.18 4.86 -2.61
N MET A 420 4.59 4.78 -3.88
CA MET A 420 3.71 4.61 -5.02
C MET A 420 3.33 3.14 -5.21
N GLU A 421 4.28 2.22 -5.04
CA GLU A 421 4.04 0.77 -5.06
C GLU A 421 2.98 0.39 -4.02
N ARG A 422 3.13 0.90 -2.79
CA ARG A 422 2.22 0.67 -1.67
C ARG A 422 0.84 1.30 -1.89
N TYR A 423 0.79 2.51 -2.47
CA TYR A 423 -0.47 3.12 -2.87
C TYR A 423 -1.19 2.33 -3.97
N ILE A 424 -0.47 1.83 -4.98
CA ILE A 424 -1.04 1.03 -6.07
C ILE A 424 -1.56 -0.31 -5.56
N LEU A 425 -0.83 -1.01 -4.69
CA LEU A 425 -1.33 -2.19 -3.98
C LEU A 425 -2.64 -1.89 -3.23
N HIS A 426 -2.69 -0.77 -2.49
CA HIS A 426 -3.91 -0.36 -1.81
C HIS A 426 -5.08 -0.07 -2.79
N GLN A 427 -4.82 0.51 -3.96
CA GLN A 427 -5.84 0.67 -5.00
C GLN A 427 -6.35 -0.68 -5.55
N VAL A 428 -5.47 -1.67 -5.75
CA VAL A 428 -5.90 -3.03 -6.12
C VAL A 428 -6.81 -3.63 -5.04
N GLN A 429 -6.41 -3.54 -3.76
CA GLN A 429 -7.22 -4.01 -2.64
C GLN A 429 -8.61 -3.35 -2.60
N LEU A 430 -8.70 -2.02 -2.80
CA LEU A 430 -9.97 -1.30 -2.84
C LEU A 430 -10.85 -1.72 -4.03
N VAL A 431 -10.26 -1.92 -5.22
CA VAL A 431 -11.00 -2.37 -6.41
C VAL A 431 -11.55 -3.78 -6.22
N VAL A 432 -10.73 -4.72 -5.75
CA VAL A 432 -11.15 -6.12 -5.57
C VAL A 432 -12.17 -6.25 -4.43
N ASN A 433 -11.98 -5.57 -3.30
CA ASN A 433 -12.99 -5.55 -2.23
C ASN A 433 -14.29 -4.88 -2.70
N GLY A 434 -14.21 -3.80 -3.49
CA GLY A 434 -15.37 -3.14 -4.08
C GLY A 434 -16.15 -4.02 -5.07
N LEU A 435 -15.45 -4.84 -5.86
CA LEU A 435 -16.08 -5.82 -6.76
C LEU A 435 -16.68 -7.00 -5.98
N ARG A 436 -15.97 -7.55 -4.98
CA ARG A 436 -16.47 -8.61 -4.08
C ARG A 436 -17.80 -8.23 -3.43
N MET A 437 -17.93 -6.99 -2.97
CA MET A 437 -19.17 -6.44 -2.41
C MET A 437 -20.26 -6.20 -3.47
N GLU A 438 -19.89 -5.88 -4.71
CA GLU A 438 -20.85 -5.62 -5.81
C GLU A 438 -21.46 -6.91 -6.37
N ILE A 439 -20.65 -7.97 -6.54
CA ILE A 439 -21.11 -9.26 -7.09
C ILE A 439 -21.67 -10.21 -6.01
N ASN A 440 -21.48 -9.89 -4.73
CA ASN A 440 -21.89 -10.69 -3.57
C ASN A 440 -21.39 -12.16 -3.62
N GLN A 441 -20.15 -12.36 -4.07
CA GLN A 441 -19.47 -13.66 -4.15
C GLN A 441 -18.01 -13.53 -3.66
N PRO A 442 -17.42 -14.60 -3.08
CA PRO A 442 -16.02 -14.59 -2.71
C PRO A 442 -15.12 -14.54 -3.97
N LEU A 443 -14.32 -13.48 -4.07
CA LEU A 443 -13.20 -13.41 -5.02
C LEU A 443 -11.95 -14.04 -4.40
N ASP A 444 -11.39 -15.05 -5.08
CA ASP A 444 -10.08 -15.62 -4.82
C ASP A 444 -9.03 -14.59 -5.25
N PHE A 445 -8.36 -13.95 -4.28
CA PHE A 445 -7.48 -12.80 -4.52
C PHE A 445 -6.20 -12.91 -3.70
N GLY A 446 -5.08 -13.10 -4.39
CA GLY A 446 -3.74 -13.07 -3.82
C GLY A 446 -2.89 -11.97 -4.43
N TYR A 447 -1.91 -11.45 -3.69
CA TYR A 447 -0.93 -10.50 -4.20
C TYR A 447 0.46 -10.75 -3.62
N PHE A 448 1.47 -10.21 -4.30
CA PHE A 448 2.88 -10.46 -4.05
C PHE A 448 3.68 -9.19 -4.43
N PRO A 449 4.02 -8.31 -3.46
CA PRO A 449 4.70 -7.05 -3.72
C PRO A 449 6.23 -7.21 -3.69
N ASN A 450 6.97 -6.35 -4.42
CA ASN A 450 8.44 -6.29 -4.41
C ASN A 450 9.12 -7.67 -4.60
N ALA A 451 8.62 -8.47 -5.56
CA ALA A 451 9.10 -9.83 -5.80
C ALA A 451 10.50 -9.80 -6.43
N LYS A 452 11.46 -10.60 -5.93
CA LYS A 452 12.83 -10.64 -6.48
C LYS A 452 13.22 -12.02 -6.97
N GLY A 453 13.76 -12.07 -8.19
CA GLY A 453 14.19 -13.31 -8.80
C GLY A 453 14.95 -13.13 -10.11
N ILE A 454 15.34 -14.25 -10.71
CA ILE A 454 16.12 -14.35 -11.93
C ILE A 454 15.19 -14.72 -13.08
N LEU A 455 15.24 -13.96 -14.17
CA LEU A 455 14.64 -14.34 -15.45
C LEU A 455 15.52 -15.39 -16.17
N PRO A 456 14.99 -16.22 -17.08
CA PRO A 456 15.77 -17.22 -17.86
C PRO A 456 16.97 -16.67 -18.64
N ALA A 457 17.05 -15.35 -18.85
CA ALA A 457 18.23 -14.68 -19.40
C ALA A 457 19.39 -14.49 -18.38
N GLY A 458 19.28 -15.02 -17.16
CA GLY A 458 20.23 -14.79 -16.05
C GLY A 458 20.08 -13.42 -15.39
N ASP A 459 19.02 -12.70 -15.70
CA ASP A 459 18.85 -11.28 -15.38
C ASP A 459 18.08 -11.13 -14.04
N LEU A 460 18.76 -10.67 -12.98
CA LEU A 460 18.11 -10.36 -11.71
C LEU A 460 17.10 -9.21 -11.90
N ARG A 461 15.91 -9.38 -11.34
CA ARG A 461 14.80 -8.42 -11.41
C ARG A 461 14.08 -8.30 -10.09
N GLU A 462 13.64 -7.07 -9.81
CA GLU A 462 12.55 -6.78 -8.90
C GLU A 462 11.28 -6.54 -9.72
N ILE A 463 10.14 -6.99 -9.20
CA ILE A 463 8.80 -6.82 -9.74
C ILE A 463 7.97 -6.08 -8.70
N ASP A 464 7.55 -4.86 -9.03
CA ASP A 464 6.89 -3.96 -8.07
C ASP A 464 5.63 -4.58 -7.44
N LEU A 465 4.73 -5.18 -8.25
CA LEU A 465 3.56 -5.90 -7.77
C LEU A 465 3.10 -7.00 -8.76
N LEU A 466 2.84 -8.20 -8.24
CA LEU A 466 2.00 -9.23 -8.88
C LEU A 466 0.73 -9.44 -8.08
N PHE A 467 -0.37 -9.80 -8.74
CA PHE A 467 -1.58 -10.31 -8.09
C PHE A 467 -2.36 -11.26 -8.99
N HIS A 468 -3.33 -11.98 -8.43
CA HIS A 468 -4.31 -12.73 -9.22
C HIS A 468 -5.73 -12.53 -8.69
N VAL A 469 -6.73 -12.60 -9.57
CA VAL A 469 -8.15 -12.64 -9.21
C VAL A 469 -8.80 -13.80 -9.95
N ASN A 470 -9.37 -14.77 -9.21
CA ASN A 470 -10.02 -15.96 -9.74
C ASN A 470 -9.18 -16.70 -10.82
N GLY A 471 -7.84 -16.73 -10.66
CA GLY A 471 -6.92 -17.38 -11.61
C GLY A 471 -6.41 -16.49 -12.76
N HIS A 472 -6.90 -15.27 -12.95
CA HIS A 472 -6.32 -14.29 -13.86
C HIS A 472 -5.11 -13.61 -13.20
N PHE A 473 -3.92 -13.72 -13.78
CA PHE A 473 -2.66 -13.20 -13.22
C PHE A 473 -2.29 -11.84 -13.81
N TYR A 474 -1.91 -10.91 -12.94
CA TYR A 474 -1.63 -9.51 -13.27
C TYR A 474 -0.25 -9.10 -12.78
N TRP A 475 0.51 -8.41 -13.63
CA TRP A 475 1.74 -7.71 -13.27
C TRP A 475 1.55 -6.20 -13.37
N VAL A 476 1.92 -5.48 -12.32
CA VAL A 476 1.94 -4.03 -12.28
C VAL A 476 3.33 -3.51 -11.96
N GLU A 477 3.95 -2.86 -12.94
CA GLU A 477 5.13 -2.02 -12.76
C GLU A 477 4.68 -0.58 -12.41
N VAL A 478 5.38 0.08 -11.50
CA VAL A 478 5.02 1.36 -10.89
C VAL A 478 6.19 2.33 -10.98
N LYS A 479 6.01 3.49 -11.63
CA LYS A 479 7.10 4.48 -11.78
C LYS A 479 6.68 5.93 -11.46
N SER A 480 7.33 6.47 -10.43
CA SER A 480 7.18 7.86 -9.95
C SER A 480 7.97 8.91 -10.76
N GLY A 481 8.44 8.56 -11.97
CA GLY A 481 9.39 9.35 -12.74
C GLY A 481 9.49 8.96 -14.21
N GLY A 482 10.56 9.35 -14.89
CA GLY A 482 10.75 9.11 -16.33
C GLY A 482 10.82 7.63 -16.67
N TYR A 483 9.82 7.14 -17.42
CA TYR A 483 9.58 5.71 -17.69
C TYR A 483 9.81 5.30 -19.16
N ARG A 484 9.90 6.26 -20.09
CA ARG A 484 9.86 6.00 -21.54
C ARG A 484 10.95 5.04 -22.02
N GLN A 485 12.14 5.16 -21.46
CA GLN A 485 13.31 4.35 -21.76
C GLN A 485 13.20 2.90 -21.28
N TYR A 486 12.21 2.56 -20.45
CA TYR A 486 11.98 1.22 -19.93
C TYR A 486 10.78 0.51 -20.59
N ILE A 487 9.96 1.19 -21.39
CA ILE A 487 8.75 0.59 -22.04
C ILE A 487 9.11 -0.69 -22.83
N ARG A 488 10.24 -0.67 -23.54
CA ARG A 488 10.75 -1.84 -24.26
C ARG A 488 11.11 -2.99 -23.31
N LYS A 489 11.92 -2.73 -22.27
CA LYS A 489 12.28 -3.71 -21.22
C LYS A 489 11.03 -4.36 -20.63
N TYR A 490 9.97 -3.58 -20.38
CA TYR A 490 8.74 -4.10 -19.81
C TYR A 490 7.90 -4.90 -20.80
N SER A 491 7.93 -4.55 -22.10
CA SER A 491 7.32 -5.35 -23.16
C SER A 491 8.02 -6.71 -23.35
N GLU A 492 9.34 -6.74 -23.14
CA GLU A 492 10.14 -7.98 -23.16
C GLU A 492 9.82 -8.86 -21.93
N ILE A 493 9.56 -8.26 -20.76
CA ILE A 493 9.15 -8.98 -19.53
C ILE A 493 7.71 -9.51 -19.62
N SER A 494 6.73 -8.74 -20.14
CA SER A 494 5.35 -9.25 -20.27
C SER A 494 5.27 -10.44 -21.23
N SER A 495 6.00 -10.37 -22.33
CA SER A 495 6.13 -11.47 -23.30
C SER A 495 6.70 -12.74 -22.66
N LEU A 496 7.70 -12.60 -21.78
CA LEU A 496 8.31 -13.71 -21.04
C LEU A 496 7.36 -14.33 -20.01
N MET A 497 6.63 -13.48 -19.27
CA MET A 497 5.57 -13.90 -18.33
C MET A 497 4.29 -14.39 -19.04
N LYS A 498 4.27 -14.44 -20.38
CA LYS A 498 3.12 -14.84 -21.19
C LYS A 498 1.85 -14.00 -20.93
N LEU A 499 2.03 -12.77 -20.43
CA LEU A 499 0.94 -11.84 -20.09
C LEU A 499 0.60 -10.95 -21.29
N ASP A 500 -0.70 -10.78 -21.53
CA ASP A 500 -1.20 -9.85 -22.55
C ASP A 500 -1.20 -8.39 -22.08
N GLN A 501 -1.70 -7.50 -22.94
CA GLN A 501 -1.73 -6.07 -22.68
C GLN A 501 -2.68 -5.66 -21.52
N MET A 502 -3.71 -6.43 -21.22
CA MET A 502 -4.65 -6.15 -20.13
C MET A 502 -4.08 -6.58 -18.78
N HIS A 503 -3.32 -7.67 -18.77
CA HIS A 503 -2.71 -8.26 -17.59
C HIS A 503 -1.33 -7.68 -17.23
N ALA A 504 -0.58 -7.14 -18.21
CA ALA A 504 0.70 -6.44 -17.98
C ALA A 504 0.55 -4.91 -18.02
N ILE A 505 0.75 -4.26 -16.87
CA ILE A 505 0.39 -2.85 -16.64
C ILE A 505 1.59 -2.03 -16.15
N LEU A 506 1.82 -0.86 -16.74
CA LEU A 506 2.75 0.17 -16.25
C LEU A 506 1.96 1.37 -15.73
N VAL A 507 1.99 1.60 -14.40
CA VAL A 507 1.35 2.75 -13.76
C VAL A 507 2.37 3.85 -13.49
N VAL A 508 2.08 5.06 -13.97
CA VAL A 508 2.98 6.21 -13.86
C VAL A 508 2.34 7.36 -13.09
N ALA A 509 3.12 8.06 -12.27
CA ALA A 509 2.59 9.13 -11.42
C ALA A 509 1.91 10.25 -12.23
N GLU A 510 2.43 10.58 -13.42
CA GLU A 510 1.83 11.53 -14.35
C GLU A 510 2.01 11.09 -15.82
N MET A 511 0.93 11.06 -16.59
CA MET A 511 0.94 10.95 -18.05
C MET A 511 0.94 12.35 -18.68
N SER A 512 1.73 12.55 -19.74
CA SER A 512 1.56 13.74 -20.60
C SER A 512 0.49 13.47 -21.66
N LYS A 513 -0.21 14.52 -22.15
CA LYS A 513 -1.18 14.37 -23.25
C LYS A 513 -0.57 13.71 -24.49
N ARG A 514 0.73 13.90 -24.75
CA ARG A 514 1.48 13.28 -25.86
C ARG A 514 1.74 11.79 -25.65
N HIS A 515 1.63 11.27 -24.42
CA HIS A 515 1.89 9.86 -24.10
C HIS A 515 0.63 8.99 -24.10
N ALA A 516 -0.57 9.57 -23.98
CA ALA A 516 -1.83 8.81 -24.10
C ALA A 516 -1.94 8.08 -25.46
N LEU A 517 -1.37 8.67 -26.52
CA LEU A 517 -1.30 8.13 -27.87
C LEU A 517 -0.33 6.92 -28.04
N PHE A 518 0.48 6.59 -27.03
CA PHE A 518 1.41 5.45 -27.10
C PHE A 518 0.81 4.12 -26.61
N ARG A 519 -0.45 4.13 -26.15
CA ARG A 519 -1.16 2.96 -25.59
C ARG A 519 -1.32 1.81 -26.57
N GLU A 520 -1.53 2.10 -27.86
CA GLU A 520 -1.98 1.09 -28.84
C GLU A 520 -0.84 0.34 -29.55
N THR A 521 0.42 0.53 -29.12
CA THR A 521 1.62 0.08 -29.87
C THR A 521 2.56 -0.84 -29.10
N HIS A 522 2.23 -1.24 -27.87
CA HIS A 522 3.13 -2.00 -27.00
C HIS A 522 2.38 -3.12 -26.23
N PRO A 523 2.99 -4.30 -26.00
CA PRO A 523 2.44 -5.40 -25.18
C PRO A 523 2.15 -5.11 -23.69
N ILE A 524 2.10 -3.85 -23.26
CA ILE A 524 1.78 -3.42 -21.90
C ILE A 524 0.83 -2.23 -21.93
N ASN A 525 -0.16 -2.19 -21.03
CA ASN A 525 -1.00 -1.02 -20.86
C ASN A 525 -0.28 0.06 -20.04
N ILE A 526 -0.49 1.34 -20.36
CA ILE A 526 0.11 2.47 -19.62
C ILE A 526 -0.98 3.37 -19.05
N TYR A 527 -1.06 3.46 -17.72
CA TYR A 527 -2.08 4.24 -17.00
C TYR A 527 -1.45 5.33 -16.13
N ALA A 528 -2.07 6.51 -16.08
CA ALA A 528 -1.79 7.44 -15.00
C ALA A 528 -2.33 6.88 -13.68
N MET A 529 -1.66 7.21 -12.57
CA MET A 529 -2.03 6.76 -11.23
C MET A 529 -3.50 7.01 -10.82
N HIS A 530 -4.14 8.05 -11.38
CA HIS A 530 -5.56 8.36 -11.14
C HIS A 530 -6.54 7.64 -12.10
N GLU A 531 -6.06 7.10 -13.23
CA GLU A 531 -6.87 6.28 -14.14
C GLU A 531 -6.90 4.81 -13.69
N PHE A 532 -5.80 4.32 -13.12
CA PHE A 532 -5.56 2.91 -12.82
C PHE A 532 -6.72 2.19 -12.09
N PRO A 533 -7.31 2.73 -10.99
CA PRO A 533 -8.34 1.99 -10.25
C PRO A 533 -9.60 1.74 -11.09
N ASN A 534 -10.00 2.73 -11.88
CA ASN A 534 -11.16 2.64 -12.77
C ASN A 534 -10.90 1.72 -13.97
N ARG A 535 -9.67 1.72 -14.51
CA ARG A 535 -9.25 0.81 -15.58
C ARG A 535 -9.23 -0.63 -15.10
N LEU A 536 -8.58 -0.91 -13.97
CA LEU A 536 -8.53 -2.24 -13.37
C LEU A 536 -9.94 -2.76 -13.03
N ARG A 537 -10.82 -1.92 -12.47
CA ARG A 537 -12.21 -2.32 -12.18
C ARG A 537 -12.97 -2.70 -13.45
N ALA A 538 -12.73 -2.04 -14.57
CA ALA A 538 -13.36 -2.37 -15.85
C ALA A 538 -12.84 -3.70 -16.43
N THR A 539 -11.51 -3.93 -16.38
CA THR A 539 -10.90 -5.21 -16.79
C THR A 539 -11.45 -6.38 -15.98
N LEU A 540 -11.31 -6.32 -14.65
CA LEU A 540 -11.77 -7.37 -13.74
C LEU A 540 -13.28 -7.64 -13.84
N ARG A 541 -14.11 -6.59 -14.04
CA ARG A 541 -15.55 -6.79 -14.26
C ARG A 541 -15.81 -7.59 -15.54
N THR A 542 -15.08 -7.30 -16.61
CA THR A 542 -15.26 -7.97 -17.91
C THR A 542 -14.88 -9.44 -17.81
N GLU A 543 -13.74 -9.76 -17.19
CA GLU A 543 -13.28 -11.14 -16.97
C GLU A 543 -14.25 -11.94 -16.07
N LEU A 544 -14.68 -11.35 -14.95
CA LEU A 544 -15.68 -11.96 -14.06
C LEU A 544 -17.05 -12.16 -14.73
N GLN A 545 -17.37 -11.40 -15.78
CA GLN A 545 -18.58 -11.59 -16.59
C GLN A 545 -18.41 -12.64 -17.70
N SER A 546 -17.18 -12.98 -18.11
CA SER A 546 -16.90 -14.08 -19.06
C SER A 546 -16.74 -15.45 -18.40
N CYS A 547 -16.76 -15.52 -17.07
CA CYS A 547 -16.65 -16.75 -16.28
C CYS A 547 -18.01 -17.26 -15.74
N VAL A 548 -19.12 -16.81 -16.33
CA VAL A 548 -20.52 -17.16 -16.00
C VAL A 548 -21.27 -17.57 -17.25
#